data_AF-A0A0B4HJ12-F1
#
_entry.id   AF-A0A0B4HJ12-F1
#
_cell.length_a   1.000
_cell.length_b   1.000
_cell.length_c   1.000
_cell.angle_alpha   90.00
_cell.angle_beta   90.00
_cell.angle_gamma   90.00
#
_symmetry.space_group_name_H-M   'P 1'
#
loop_
_entity.id
_entity.type
_entity.pdbx_description
1 polymer ?
#
loop_
_entity_poly.entity_id
_entity_poly.type
_entity_poly.pdbx_seq_one_letter_code
_entity_poly.pdbx_strand_id
1 'polypeptide(L)'
;MSQPNRPAVVAANPAPRRVQCAIVVGEPSRRQFIGGKRLGLDTDIECWVIFMPKTTVENWFGFSILVPLSADTEELGLGKWHTYNDKDMATTTDSLLITVKFPRESTLSEITPVDGVLRQAFPPSLEPGISCQLNVTVGDPDAIRIEGIGMPFANPGHKCESWMRNGAVFENKTLLDILKSGRYTFVVRRAEPPFRVEWDVTKLPPPFQYPWGTDHYWDEQRYHDLVDANKGPHFAPAHSFDSDNSHLAVLTQSLAQDIIWVDRAAKEIYFQFRMRVYFIGIGNVVPSHQYYVLVPLEPEFRTRFEAAWRRLAKQGILDLHIFDEENLEEGPIANWVARIVDNPQSVDALANHVVENYELILHNCAALRFDSGIDDYVRKIDAVCQFAPNARPSNPALFGVEIDKDSRSLKGNQRDVARVNQGLEVARAAVRGRGFYGVDIAVAPPAAGNPDQLAEGLQAAALGEKMPILPRVNMLNMASGPEREALMRQLLPVDRDIFATYLKSRPLGLGLATGGPGFGKTSLLSVAAYAMIRTFDSVYVSAPTNVAVDNIAARIYETSRRVVETANGSMESGNPDRLRRLLVIRGYKPDDEMAAFLRLLQNPDLGDQAAPESA
;
A
#
# COMPACT_ATOMS: atom_id res chain seq x y z
N MET A 1 -17.74 7.42 40.87
CA MET A 1 -17.73 7.15 39.42
C MET A 1 -18.09 8.44 38.70
N SER A 2 -17.07 9.23 38.33
CA SER A 2 -17.22 10.42 37.50
C SER A 2 -17.64 10.00 36.10
N GLN A 3 -18.65 10.66 35.53
CA GLN A 3 -19.09 10.41 34.16
C GLN A 3 -17.92 10.58 33.19
N PRO A 4 -17.72 9.66 32.24
CA PRO A 4 -16.77 9.88 31.15
C PRO A 4 -17.25 11.06 30.31
N ASN A 5 -16.35 11.99 30.04
CA ASN A 5 -16.59 13.12 29.15
C ASN A 5 -17.18 12.59 27.83
N ARG A 6 -18.41 13.01 27.50
CA ARG A 6 -18.97 12.82 26.17
C ARG A 6 -18.00 13.44 25.15
N PRO A 7 -17.54 12.72 24.12
CA PRO A 7 -16.83 13.36 23.03
C PRO A 7 -17.75 14.40 22.40
N ALA A 8 -17.19 15.58 22.14
CA ALA A 8 -17.89 16.67 21.48
C ALA A 8 -18.54 16.15 20.19
N VAL A 9 -19.82 16.45 20.00
CA VAL A 9 -20.54 16.20 18.75
C VAL A 9 -19.71 16.80 17.62
N VAL A 10 -19.13 15.95 16.77
CA VAL A 10 -18.36 16.39 15.60
C VAL A 10 -19.34 17.16 14.72
N ALA A 11 -19.23 18.49 14.71
CA ALA A 11 -20.01 19.33 13.83
C ALA A 11 -19.83 18.84 12.39
N ALA A 12 -20.91 18.87 11.60
CA ALA A 12 -20.87 18.43 10.21
C ALA A 12 -19.71 19.11 9.45
N ASN A 13 -18.88 18.31 8.78
CA ASN A 13 -17.73 18.81 8.04
C ASN A 13 -18.18 19.84 6.98
N PRO A 14 -17.66 21.08 7.01
CA PRO A 14 -17.96 22.03 5.95
C PRO A 14 -17.42 21.54 4.61
N ALA A 15 -18.18 21.76 3.54
CA ALA A 15 -17.84 21.28 2.22
C ALA A 15 -16.54 21.94 1.68
N PRO A 16 -15.66 21.17 1.01
CA PRO A 16 -14.55 21.71 0.23
C PRO A 16 -15.00 22.84 -0.69
N ARG A 17 -14.21 23.92 -0.77
CA ARG A 17 -14.39 24.97 -1.76
C ARG A 17 -13.26 24.86 -2.79
N ARG A 18 -13.63 24.62 -4.04
CA ARG A 18 -12.71 24.56 -5.17
C ARG A 18 -13.19 25.53 -6.23
N VAL A 19 -12.38 26.55 -6.51
CA VAL A 19 -12.75 27.64 -7.41
C VAL A 19 -11.75 27.73 -8.54
N GLN A 20 -12.24 27.68 -9.78
CA GLN A 20 -11.42 27.71 -10.98
C GLN A 20 -10.64 29.03 -11.10
N CYS A 21 -9.38 28.95 -11.49
CA CYS A 21 -8.51 30.11 -11.63
C CYS A 21 -7.51 29.97 -12.79
N ALA A 22 -6.78 31.06 -13.06
CA ALA A 22 -5.54 31.08 -13.83
C ALA A 22 -4.42 31.60 -12.93
N ILE A 23 -3.27 30.94 -12.94
CA ILE A 23 -2.06 31.41 -12.25
C ILE A 23 -1.36 32.39 -13.17
N VAL A 24 -1.05 33.59 -12.68
CA VAL A 24 -0.30 34.61 -13.42
C VAL A 24 1.18 34.40 -13.15
N VAL A 25 1.96 34.24 -14.22
CA VAL A 25 3.41 34.06 -14.18
C VAL A 25 4.08 35.18 -14.98
N GLY A 26 5.22 35.65 -14.50
CA GLY A 26 6.01 36.68 -15.17
C GLY A 26 5.72 38.10 -14.70
N GLU A 27 6.48 39.05 -15.27
CA GLU A 27 6.35 40.47 -14.94
C GLU A 27 5.09 41.09 -15.57
N PRO A 28 4.58 42.22 -15.03
CA PRO A 28 3.39 42.89 -15.54
C PRO A 28 3.41 43.18 -17.06
N SER A 29 4.59 43.38 -17.63
CA SER A 29 4.82 43.67 -19.05
C SER A 29 4.78 42.42 -19.95
N ARG A 30 4.97 41.21 -19.40
CA ARG A 30 5.08 39.93 -20.14
C ARG A 30 4.43 38.79 -19.35
N ARG A 31 3.14 38.93 -19.05
CA ARG A 31 2.40 37.92 -18.29
C ARG A 31 2.12 36.69 -19.16
N GLN A 32 2.32 35.51 -18.56
CA GLN A 32 1.79 34.25 -19.05
C GLN A 32 0.85 33.64 -18.00
N PHE A 33 0.08 32.65 -18.44
CA PHE A 33 -0.93 32.01 -17.62
C PHE A 33 -0.76 30.50 -17.58
N ILE A 34 -0.88 29.92 -16.38
CA ILE A 34 -1.07 28.49 -16.20
C ILE A 34 -2.55 28.26 -15.90
N GLY A 35 -3.18 27.42 -16.72
CA GLY A 35 -4.60 27.11 -16.63
C GLY A 35 -5.51 28.26 -17.07
N GLY A 36 -6.76 28.27 -16.58
CA GLY A 36 -7.73 29.31 -16.92
C GLY A 36 -8.65 29.01 -18.10
N LYS A 37 -8.85 27.74 -18.47
CA LYS A 37 -9.83 27.32 -19.49
C LYS A 37 -11.21 27.93 -19.26
N ARG A 38 -11.68 27.92 -18.00
CA ARG A 38 -12.96 28.54 -17.61
C ARG A 38 -12.92 30.07 -17.60
N LEU A 39 -11.76 30.70 -17.68
CA LEU A 39 -11.63 32.15 -17.85
C LEU A 39 -11.50 32.53 -19.34
N GLY A 40 -11.67 31.55 -20.25
CA GLY A 40 -11.63 31.74 -21.70
C GLY A 40 -10.26 31.54 -22.33
N LEU A 41 -9.22 31.19 -21.56
CA LEU A 41 -7.89 30.93 -22.11
C LEU A 41 -7.88 29.60 -22.87
N ASP A 42 -7.15 29.56 -23.98
CA ASP A 42 -6.96 28.36 -24.78
C ASP A 42 -5.91 27.44 -24.13
N THR A 43 -6.40 26.56 -23.26
CA THR A 43 -5.59 25.59 -22.54
C THR A 43 -6.46 24.42 -22.07
N ASP A 44 -5.86 23.25 -22.00
CA ASP A 44 -6.42 22.03 -21.40
C ASP A 44 -5.99 21.82 -19.95
N ILE A 45 -4.91 22.48 -19.52
CA ILE A 45 -4.52 22.59 -18.11
C ILE A 45 -5.62 23.29 -17.32
N GLU A 46 -6.02 22.69 -16.19
CA GLU A 46 -6.97 23.29 -15.27
C GLU A 46 -6.27 23.69 -13.96
N CYS A 47 -6.75 24.77 -13.34
CA CYS A 47 -6.19 25.30 -12.10
C CYS A 47 -7.31 25.71 -11.17
N TRP A 48 -7.11 25.49 -9.88
CA TRP A 48 -8.05 25.90 -8.85
C TRP A 48 -7.34 26.41 -7.62
N VAL A 49 -7.93 27.42 -7.00
CA VAL A 49 -7.68 27.73 -5.60
C VAL A 49 -8.63 26.87 -4.75
N ILE A 50 -8.09 26.31 -3.67
CA ILE A 50 -8.76 25.31 -2.85
C ILE A 50 -8.73 25.72 -1.39
N PHE A 51 -9.86 25.56 -0.72
CA PHE A 51 -10.03 25.72 0.72
C PHE A 51 -10.71 24.47 1.29
N MET A 52 -10.01 23.75 2.17
CA MET A 52 -10.40 22.46 2.74
C MET A 52 -10.59 22.58 4.25
N PRO A 53 -11.80 22.92 4.74
CA PRO A 53 -12.05 23.16 6.17
C PRO A 53 -12.52 21.91 6.94
N LYS A 54 -12.07 20.71 6.55
CA LYS A 54 -12.52 19.45 7.20
C LYS A 54 -11.84 19.24 8.55
N THR A 55 -12.54 18.59 9.49
CA THR A 55 -12.00 18.28 10.84
C THR A 55 -11.56 16.83 11.01
N THR A 56 -11.98 15.95 10.10
CA THR A 56 -11.71 14.50 10.17
C THR A 56 -10.60 14.04 9.22
N VAL A 57 -10.05 14.97 8.45
CA VAL A 57 -8.90 14.80 7.56
C VAL A 57 -8.10 16.10 7.61
N GLU A 58 -6.94 16.11 6.97
CA GLU A 58 -6.13 17.32 6.81
C GLU A 58 -6.98 18.50 6.28
N ASN A 59 -6.96 19.58 7.04
CA ASN A 59 -7.43 20.88 6.57
C ASN A 59 -6.27 21.68 6.01
N TRP A 60 -6.51 22.35 4.88
CA TRP A 60 -5.51 23.14 4.20
C TRP A 60 -6.16 24.15 3.24
N PHE A 61 -5.36 25.08 2.75
CA PHE A 61 -5.74 25.98 1.67
C PHE A 61 -4.53 26.22 0.77
N GLY A 62 -4.79 26.51 -0.50
CA GLY A 62 -3.75 26.51 -1.50
C GLY A 62 -4.30 26.46 -2.92
N PHE A 63 -3.58 25.81 -3.81
CA PHE A 63 -4.02 25.64 -5.19
C PHE A 63 -3.62 24.29 -5.75
N SER A 64 -4.28 23.87 -6.81
CA SER A 64 -3.90 22.69 -7.58
C SER A 64 -3.86 22.99 -9.07
N ILE A 65 -2.96 22.30 -9.77
CA ILE A 65 -2.80 22.29 -11.22
C ILE A 65 -3.10 20.88 -11.70
N LEU A 66 -4.02 20.72 -12.63
CA LEU A 66 -4.29 19.45 -13.31
C LEU A 66 -3.67 19.52 -14.70
N VAL A 67 -2.65 18.68 -14.95
CA VAL A 67 -1.96 18.60 -16.24
C VAL A 67 -2.41 17.35 -17.00
N PRO A 68 -2.64 17.43 -18.31
CA PRO A 68 -3.08 16.28 -19.11
C PRO A 68 -1.92 15.30 -19.34
N LEU A 69 -2.22 14.00 -19.29
CA LEU A 69 -1.36 12.90 -19.73
C LEU A 69 -1.60 12.60 -21.22
N SER A 70 -0.67 11.87 -21.85
CA SER A 70 -0.90 11.34 -23.20
C SER A 70 -2.12 10.42 -23.24
N ALA A 71 -2.84 10.42 -24.36
CA ALA A 71 -3.86 9.40 -24.65
C ALA A 71 -3.23 7.99 -24.73
N ASP A 72 -1.96 7.90 -25.13
CA ASP A 72 -1.25 6.65 -25.43
C ASP A 72 -0.32 6.20 -24.27
N THR A 73 -0.69 6.52 -23.02
CA THR A 73 0.12 6.20 -21.83
C THR A 73 0.50 4.71 -21.71
N GLU A 74 -0.36 3.80 -22.17
CA GLU A 74 -0.05 2.36 -22.19
C GLU A 74 1.05 2.02 -23.20
N GLU A 75 1.00 2.58 -24.41
CA GLU A 75 2.03 2.37 -25.45
C GLU A 75 3.38 2.97 -25.04
N LEU A 76 3.35 4.08 -24.30
CA LEU A 76 4.54 4.68 -23.67
C LEU A 76 5.05 3.89 -22.46
N GLY A 77 4.39 2.77 -22.12
CA GLY A 77 4.72 1.90 -21.00
C GLY A 77 4.31 2.44 -19.64
N LEU A 78 3.67 3.59 -19.51
CA LEU A 78 3.24 4.10 -18.20
C LEU A 78 2.04 3.33 -17.63
N GLY A 79 1.31 2.60 -18.48
CA GLY A 79 0.10 1.87 -18.09
C GLY A 79 -1.07 2.82 -17.84
N LYS A 80 -2.18 2.26 -17.35
CA LYS A 80 -3.37 3.06 -17.00
C LYS A 80 -3.18 3.79 -15.68
N TRP A 81 -3.63 5.04 -15.67
CA TRP A 81 -3.67 5.88 -14.48
C TRP A 81 -5.01 5.80 -13.80
N HIS A 82 -5.00 5.79 -12.47
CA HIS A 82 -6.20 5.71 -11.65
C HIS A 82 -6.23 6.83 -10.61
N THR A 83 -7.43 7.28 -10.28
CA THR A 83 -7.72 8.24 -9.20
C THR A 83 -8.98 7.80 -8.46
N TYR A 84 -9.32 8.47 -7.37
CA TYR A 84 -10.56 8.22 -6.62
C TYR A 84 -11.59 9.31 -6.93
N ASN A 85 -12.84 8.91 -7.16
CA ASN A 85 -13.95 9.84 -7.32
C ASN A 85 -14.55 10.26 -5.96
N ASP A 86 -15.57 11.12 -5.97
CA ASP A 86 -16.24 11.63 -4.75
C ASP A 86 -16.94 10.54 -3.91
N LYS A 87 -17.04 9.30 -4.42
CA LYS A 87 -17.58 8.13 -3.72
C LYS A 87 -16.47 7.18 -3.24
N ASP A 88 -15.22 7.64 -3.21
CA ASP A 88 -14.03 6.86 -2.87
C ASP A 88 -13.85 5.61 -3.74
N MET A 89 -14.36 5.62 -4.98
CA MET A 89 -14.15 4.54 -5.94
C MET A 89 -13.02 4.86 -6.90
N ALA A 90 -12.14 3.88 -7.12
CA ALA A 90 -11.08 3.98 -8.12
C ALA A 90 -11.69 4.07 -9.53
N THR A 91 -11.25 5.06 -10.31
CA THR A 91 -11.61 5.30 -11.71
C THR A 91 -10.34 5.58 -12.51
N THR A 92 -10.37 5.37 -13.83
CA THR A 92 -9.26 5.80 -14.68
C THR A 92 -9.19 7.32 -14.77
N THR A 93 -7.99 7.86 -14.98
CA THR A 93 -7.75 9.28 -15.21
C THR A 93 -6.73 9.46 -16.34
N ASP A 94 -6.86 10.57 -17.06
CA ASP A 94 -5.99 11.02 -18.15
C ASP A 94 -5.17 12.24 -17.73
N SER A 95 -5.07 12.49 -16.42
CA SER A 95 -4.50 13.72 -15.90
C SER A 95 -3.73 13.49 -14.60
N LEU A 96 -2.67 14.27 -14.38
CA LEU A 96 -1.90 14.31 -13.14
C LEU A 96 -2.27 15.58 -12.34
N LEU A 97 -2.57 15.42 -11.06
CA LEU A 97 -2.87 16.52 -10.15
C LEU A 97 -1.64 16.90 -9.33
N ILE A 98 -1.21 18.15 -9.44
CA ILE A 98 -0.20 18.78 -8.60
C ILE A 98 -0.93 19.66 -7.59
N THR A 99 -0.60 19.55 -6.30
CA THR A 99 -1.24 20.34 -5.23
C THR A 99 -0.19 21.09 -4.44
N VAL A 100 -0.43 22.36 -4.19
CA VAL A 100 0.39 23.24 -3.37
C VAL A 100 -0.43 23.69 -2.17
N LYS A 101 0.06 23.42 -0.96
CA LYS A 101 -0.60 23.77 0.30
C LYS A 101 0.20 24.86 0.99
N PHE A 102 -0.47 25.93 1.36
CA PHE A 102 0.17 27.07 2.02
C PHE A 102 0.24 26.86 3.54
N PRO A 103 1.34 27.27 4.20
CA PRO A 103 1.45 27.25 5.65
C PRO A 103 0.50 28.28 6.27
N ARG A 104 -0.34 27.85 7.22
CA ARG A 104 -1.39 28.70 7.82
C ARG A 104 -0.87 29.97 8.46
N GLU A 105 0.21 29.86 9.24
CA GLU A 105 0.66 30.95 10.12
C GLU A 105 1.47 32.02 9.40
N SER A 106 2.09 31.67 8.26
CA SER A 106 2.97 32.56 7.51
C SER A 106 2.38 33.03 6.18
N THR A 107 1.09 32.80 5.92
CA THR A 107 0.47 33.17 4.63
C THR A 107 -0.49 34.35 4.76
N LEU A 108 -0.26 35.36 3.93
CA LEU A 108 -1.15 36.51 3.73
C LEU A 108 -1.86 36.38 2.39
N SER A 109 -3.16 36.72 2.37
CA SER A 109 -3.98 36.72 1.16
C SER A 109 -4.68 38.07 1.02
N GLU A 110 -4.60 38.66 -0.17
CA GLU A 110 -5.32 39.87 -0.55
C GLU A 110 -6.23 39.56 -1.72
N ILE A 111 -7.51 39.92 -1.60
CA ILE A 111 -8.51 39.78 -2.67
C ILE A 111 -8.87 41.17 -3.14
N THR A 112 -8.68 41.42 -4.43
CA THR A 112 -8.95 42.70 -5.09
C THR A 112 -9.76 42.50 -6.38
N PRO A 113 -10.36 43.55 -6.93
CA PRO A 113 -10.82 43.52 -8.32
C PRO A 113 -9.67 43.15 -9.28
N VAL A 114 -10.00 42.52 -10.39
CA VAL A 114 -9.01 42.22 -11.44
C VAL A 114 -8.48 43.54 -12.01
N ASP A 115 -7.17 43.75 -11.91
CA ASP A 115 -6.48 44.91 -12.44
C ASP A 115 -6.78 45.11 -13.94
N GLY A 116 -6.86 46.36 -14.40
CA GLY A 116 -7.22 46.71 -15.77
C GLY A 116 -6.25 46.14 -16.80
N VAL A 117 -4.94 46.15 -16.49
CA VAL A 117 -3.91 45.56 -17.36
C VAL A 117 -4.05 44.04 -17.40
N LEU A 118 -4.34 43.41 -16.26
CA LEU A 118 -4.54 41.97 -16.18
C LEU A 118 -5.79 41.54 -16.96
N ARG A 119 -6.88 42.30 -16.86
CA ARG A 119 -8.13 42.04 -17.58
C ARG A 119 -7.95 42.09 -19.10
N GLN A 120 -7.11 42.98 -19.63
CA GLN A 120 -6.83 43.06 -21.07
C GLN A 120 -6.14 41.82 -21.63
N ALA A 121 -5.48 41.03 -20.78
CA ALA A 121 -4.81 39.80 -21.19
C ALA A 121 -5.75 38.58 -21.25
N PHE A 122 -7.01 38.73 -20.82
CA PHE A 122 -8.05 37.71 -20.94
C PHE A 122 -9.02 38.04 -22.07
N PRO A 123 -9.75 37.04 -22.61
CA PRO A 123 -10.75 37.29 -23.64
C PRO A 123 -11.84 38.29 -23.17
N PRO A 124 -12.46 39.04 -24.10
CA PRO A 124 -13.53 39.98 -23.77
C PRO A 124 -14.73 39.38 -23.04
N SER A 125 -14.90 38.06 -23.10
CA SER A 125 -15.96 37.30 -22.41
C SER A 125 -15.78 37.24 -20.88
N LEU A 126 -14.66 37.70 -20.34
CA LEU A 126 -14.47 37.85 -18.90
C LEU A 126 -15.19 39.12 -18.39
N GLU A 127 -16.50 39.01 -18.16
CA GLU A 127 -17.34 40.13 -17.73
C GLU A 127 -16.83 40.80 -16.42
N PRO A 128 -17.05 42.12 -16.25
CA PRO A 128 -16.84 42.77 -14.97
C PRO A 128 -17.73 42.18 -13.87
N GLY A 129 -17.13 41.83 -12.73
CA GLY A 129 -17.87 41.35 -11.55
C GLY A 129 -18.03 39.84 -11.43
N ILE A 130 -17.66 39.04 -12.43
CA ILE A 130 -17.67 37.55 -12.34
C ILE A 130 -16.31 36.96 -11.92
N SER A 131 -15.28 37.80 -11.80
CA SER A 131 -13.92 37.41 -11.42
C SER A 131 -13.29 38.41 -10.45
N CYS A 132 -12.32 37.92 -9.68
CA CYS A 132 -11.48 38.72 -8.79
C CYS A 132 -10.03 38.26 -8.90
N GLN A 133 -9.12 39.09 -8.38
CA GLN A 133 -7.70 38.76 -8.25
C GLN A 133 -7.42 38.34 -6.82
N LEU A 134 -6.68 37.25 -6.66
CA LEU A 134 -6.15 36.78 -5.37
C LEU A 134 -4.64 36.87 -5.41
N ASN A 135 -4.06 37.67 -4.52
CA ASN A 135 -2.63 37.73 -4.30
C ASN A 135 -2.30 37.00 -3.00
N VAL A 136 -1.37 36.05 -3.04
CA VAL A 136 -0.92 35.28 -1.88
C VAL A 136 0.56 35.52 -1.69
N THR A 137 0.95 35.88 -0.47
CA THR A 137 2.36 35.97 -0.06
C THR A 137 2.59 35.03 1.12
N VAL A 138 3.54 34.12 0.97
CA VAL A 138 3.99 33.18 1.99
C VAL A 138 5.31 33.70 2.56
N GLY A 139 5.34 33.98 3.85
CA GLY A 139 6.49 34.53 4.55
C GLY A 139 7.65 33.54 4.68
N ASP A 140 7.34 32.24 4.74
CA ASP A 140 8.31 31.15 4.70
C ASP A 140 8.01 30.23 3.49
N PRO A 141 8.65 30.45 2.33
CA PRO A 141 8.45 29.63 1.15
C PRO A 141 8.88 28.17 1.33
N ASP A 142 9.81 27.87 2.23
CA ASP A 142 10.28 26.50 2.47
C ASP A 142 9.25 25.66 3.23
N ALA A 143 8.32 26.31 3.94
CA ALA A 143 7.18 25.66 4.59
C ALA A 143 6.04 25.28 3.63
N ILE A 144 6.14 25.62 2.33
CA ILE A 144 5.15 25.25 1.31
C ILE A 144 5.23 23.75 1.03
N ARG A 145 4.09 23.06 1.12
CA ARG A 145 4.00 21.62 0.79
C ARG A 145 3.55 21.46 -0.65
N ILE A 146 4.29 20.67 -1.42
CA ILE A 146 4.01 20.39 -2.83
C ILE A 146 3.82 18.87 -3.00
N GLU A 147 2.75 18.50 -3.69
CA GLU A 147 2.33 17.12 -3.92
C GLU A 147 2.14 16.85 -5.42
N GLY A 148 2.26 15.59 -5.83
CA GLY A 148 2.08 15.12 -7.22
C GLY A 148 3.33 15.26 -8.11
N ILE A 149 4.39 15.88 -7.60
CA ILE A 149 5.69 16.03 -8.28
C ILE A 149 6.51 14.74 -8.20
N GLY A 150 7.28 14.44 -9.25
CA GLY A 150 8.14 13.25 -9.33
C GLY A 150 7.43 11.95 -9.71
N MET A 151 6.12 12.03 -9.94
CA MET A 151 5.35 10.92 -10.49
C MET A 151 5.76 10.68 -11.96
N PRO A 152 5.72 9.42 -12.45
CA PRO A 152 5.97 9.16 -13.87
C PRO A 152 5.04 10.02 -14.74
N PHE A 153 5.55 10.59 -15.83
CA PHE A 153 4.75 11.46 -16.69
C PHE A 153 5.20 11.31 -18.14
N ALA A 154 4.25 11.31 -19.06
CA ALA A 154 4.50 11.47 -20.48
C ALA A 154 3.27 12.05 -21.18
N ASN A 155 3.50 13.11 -21.95
CA ASN A 155 2.58 13.70 -22.90
C ASN A 155 3.38 14.27 -24.10
N PRO A 156 3.96 13.39 -24.95
CA PRO A 156 4.82 13.82 -26.04
C PRO A 156 4.12 14.84 -26.95
N GLY A 157 4.81 15.94 -27.26
CA GLY A 157 4.27 17.03 -28.08
C GLY A 157 3.45 18.08 -27.31
N HIS A 158 3.09 17.82 -26.05
CA HIS A 158 2.43 18.80 -25.19
C HIS A 158 3.44 19.64 -24.40
N LYS A 159 3.14 20.92 -24.16
CA LYS A 159 4.02 21.85 -23.42
C LYS A 159 4.35 21.37 -21.99
N CYS A 160 3.44 20.64 -21.34
CA CYS A 160 3.69 20.09 -20.00
C CYS A 160 4.81 19.04 -19.97
N GLU A 161 5.12 18.39 -21.10
CA GLU A 161 6.21 17.40 -21.15
C GLU A 161 7.54 18.03 -20.74
N SER A 162 7.85 19.22 -21.27
CA SER A 162 9.07 19.93 -20.88
C SER A 162 8.99 20.41 -19.44
N TRP A 163 7.84 20.95 -19.00
CA TRP A 163 7.66 21.45 -17.63
C TRP A 163 7.90 20.37 -16.57
N MET A 164 7.37 19.17 -16.80
CA MET A 164 7.52 18.02 -15.91
C MET A 164 8.93 17.39 -15.96
N ARG A 165 9.75 17.78 -16.94
CA ARG A 165 11.17 17.39 -17.11
C ARG A 165 12.16 18.50 -16.75
N ASN A 166 11.72 19.45 -15.92
CA ASN A 166 12.52 20.62 -15.51
C ASN A 166 12.87 21.61 -16.63
N GLY A 167 12.09 21.61 -17.72
CA GLY A 167 12.13 22.65 -18.74
C GLY A 167 11.53 23.97 -18.24
N ALA A 168 11.94 25.07 -18.88
CA ALA A 168 11.42 26.38 -18.55
C ALA A 168 9.92 26.49 -18.86
N VAL A 169 9.15 26.94 -17.88
CA VAL A 169 7.74 27.31 -18.03
C VAL A 169 7.65 28.73 -18.57
N PHE A 170 8.42 29.66 -17.99
CA PHE A 170 8.42 31.07 -18.34
C PHE A 170 9.78 31.71 -18.03
N GLU A 171 10.38 32.44 -18.97
CA GLU A 171 11.63 33.23 -18.80
C GLU A 171 12.62 32.62 -17.79
N ASN A 172 13.17 31.46 -18.12
CA ASN A 172 14.14 30.69 -17.31
C ASN A 172 13.64 30.16 -15.96
N LYS A 173 12.37 30.34 -15.60
CA LYS A 173 11.76 29.72 -14.42
C LYS A 173 11.17 28.36 -14.78
N THR A 174 11.55 27.35 -14.01
CA THR A 174 10.97 26.00 -14.06
C THR A 174 9.60 25.99 -13.37
N LEU A 175 8.87 24.88 -13.50
CA LEU A 175 7.63 24.70 -12.76
C LEU A 175 7.90 24.74 -11.25
N LEU A 176 8.97 24.10 -10.78
CA LEU A 176 9.33 24.08 -9.35
C LEU A 176 9.60 25.49 -8.80
N ASP A 177 10.31 26.34 -9.56
CA ASP A 177 10.56 27.73 -9.17
C ASP A 177 9.24 28.50 -8.96
N ILE A 178 8.24 28.23 -9.81
CA ILE A 178 6.91 28.84 -9.70
C ILE A 178 6.18 28.29 -8.47
N LEU A 179 6.18 26.96 -8.28
CA LEU A 179 5.49 26.31 -7.17
C LEU A 179 6.08 26.67 -5.80
N LYS A 180 7.36 27.05 -5.72
CA LYS A 180 8.06 27.49 -4.50
C LYS A 180 8.19 29.00 -4.34
N SER A 181 7.70 29.79 -5.30
CA SER A 181 7.99 31.23 -5.37
C SER A 181 7.60 32.02 -4.10
N GLY A 182 6.67 31.51 -3.29
CA GLY A 182 6.14 32.19 -2.11
C GLY A 182 5.27 33.40 -2.44
N ARG A 183 5.11 33.75 -3.72
CA ARG A 183 4.29 34.87 -4.19
C ARG A 183 3.47 34.43 -5.39
N TYR A 184 2.16 34.41 -5.22
CA TYR A 184 1.24 33.93 -6.25
C TYR A 184 0.20 34.99 -6.55
N THR A 185 -0.08 35.17 -7.83
CA THR A 185 -1.22 35.96 -8.28
C THR A 185 -2.14 35.06 -9.09
N PHE A 186 -3.42 35.04 -8.72
CA PHE A 186 -4.44 34.27 -9.41
C PHE A 186 -5.53 35.20 -9.93
N VAL A 187 -6.05 34.91 -11.11
CA VAL A 187 -7.37 35.39 -11.56
C VAL A 187 -8.37 34.29 -11.27
N VAL A 188 -9.35 34.56 -10.41
CA VAL A 188 -10.30 33.57 -9.90
C VAL A 188 -11.67 33.80 -10.55
N ARG A 189 -12.31 32.72 -11.05
CA ARG A 189 -13.65 32.77 -11.66
C ARG A 189 -14.76 32.82 -10.59
N ARG A 190 -14.73 33.88 -9.77
CA ARG A 190 -15.70 34.17 -8.72
C ARG A 190 -15.71 35.67 -8.46
N ALA A 191 -16.88 36.24 -8.22
CA ALA A 191 -17.00 37.63 -7.76
C ALA A 191 -16.31 37.82 -6.40
N GLU A 192 -15.76 39.01 -6.14
CA GLU A 192 -15.03 39.28 -4.90
C GLU A 192 -15.86 39.02 -3.62
N PRO A 193 -17.08 39.57 -3.43
CA PRO A 193 -17.79 39.44 -2.16
C PRO A 193 -18.04 37.98 -1.72
N PRO A 194 -18.57 37.07 -2.57
CA PRO A 194 -18.74 35.68 -2.17
C PRO A 194 -17.40 34.94 -2.02
N PHE A 195 -16.39 35.28 -2.83
CA PHE A 195 -15.08 34.64 -2.73
C PHE A 195 -14.36 34.97 -1.41
N ARG A 196 -14.49 36.19 -0.91
CA ARG A 196 -13.92 36.61 0.39
C ARG A 196 -14.49 35.80 1.57
N VAL A 197 -15.74 35.37 1.48
CA VAL A 197 -16.37 34.50 2.50
C VAL A 197 -15.88 33.05 2.37
N GLU A 198 -15.61 32.59 1.15
CA GLU A 198 -15.12 31.24 0.83
C GLU A 198 -13.63 31.07 1.14
N TRP A 199 -12.81 32.12 0.95
CA TRP A 199 -11.37 32.16 1.17
C TRP A 199 -11.04 32.87 2.49
N ASP A 200 -11.44 32.26 3.60
CA ASP A 200 -11.27 32.82 4.94
C ASP A 200 -10.48 31.86 5.83
N VAL A 201 -9.16 32.05 5.86
CA VAL A 201 -8.19 31.22 6.62
C VAL A 201 -8.52 31.16 8.11
N THR A 202 -9.21 32.17 8.67
CA THR A 202 -9.61 32.18 10.08
C THR A 202 -10.64 31.10 10.40
N LYS A 203 -11.38 30.61 9.40
CA LYS A 203 -12.37 29.54 9.53
C LYS A 203 -11.79 28.13 9.42
N LEU A 204 -10.49 27.98 9.18
CA LEU A 204 -9.87 26.65 9.18
C LEU A 204 -9.83 26.09 10.61
N PRO A 205 -10.24 24.83 10.82
CA PRO A 205 -10.07 24.16 12.10
C PRO A 205 -8.58 23.99 12.46
N PRO A 206 -8.24 23.60 13.70
CA PRO A 206 -6.87 23.24 14.05
C PRO A 206 -6.32 22.13 13.12
N PRO A 207 -5.00 22.06 12.88
CA PRO A 207 -4.40 21.01 12.08
C PRO A 207 -4.83 19.62 12.57
N PHE A 208 -5.29 18.78 11.63
CA PHE A 208 -5.76 17.44 11.95
C PHE A 208 -4.60 16.54 12.35
N GLN A 209 -4.78 15.78 13.43
CA GLN A 209 -3.88 14.71 13.85
C GLN A 209 -4.71 13.51 14.31
N TYR A 210 -4.22 12.31 14.00
CA TYR A 210 -4.84 11.11 14.53
C TYR A 210 -4.59 11.00 16.05
N PRO A 211 -5.56 10.54 16.84
CA PRO A 211 -5.47 10.55 18.30
C PRO A 211 -4.70 9.35 18.87
N TRP A 212 -3.75 8.80 18.09
CA TRP A 212 -3.05 7.55 18.39
C TRP A 212 -1.59 7.76 18.82
N GLY A 213 -1.16 9.02 18.95
CA GLY A 213 0.21 9.36 19.32
C GLY A 213 1.22 9.20 18.19
N THR A 214 2.50 9.04 18.58
CA THR A 214 3.65 8.97 17.66
C THR A 214 4.48 7.70 17.79
N ASP A 215 4.19 6.86 18.78
CA ASP A 215 4.82 5.57 18.97
C ASP A 215 3.84 4.46 18.56
N HIS A 216 4.19 3.77 17.49
CA HIS A 216 3.35 2.75 16.83
C HIS A 216 3.91 1.34 16.95
N TYR A 217 5.02 1.14 17.67
CA TYR A 217 5.52 -0.20 17.94
C TYR A 217 4.53 -0.99 18.80
N TRP A 218 4.59 -2.32 18.75
CA TRP A 218 3.68 -3.13 19.55
C TRP A 218 3.93 -2.95 21.06
N ASP A 219 2.90 -2.48 21.75
CA ASP A 219 2.79 -2.50 23.21
C ASP A 219 1.33 -2.79 23.55
N GLU A 220 1.07 -3.99 24.08
CA GLU A 220 -0.28 -4.49 24.30
C GLU A 220 -1.10 -3.57 25.21
N GLN A 221 -0.51 -3.11 26.31
CA GLN A 221 -1.18 -2.26 27.28
C GLN A 221 -1.51 -0.89 26.69
N ARG A 222 -0.54 -0.25 26.03
CA ARG A 222 -0.74 1.03 25.35
C ARG A 222 -1.83 0.94 24.30
N TYR A 223 -1.83 -0.11 23.50
CA TYR A 223 -2.86 -0.30 22.48
C TYR A 223 -4.24 -0.50 23.12
N HIS A 224 -4.35 -1.26 24.21
CA HIS A 224 -5.59 -1.36 24.98
C HIS A 224 -6.07 0.01 25.47
N ASP A 225 -5.18 0.79 26.09
CA ASP A 225 -5.51 2.11 26.64
C ASP A 225 -5.92 3.10 25.54
N LEU A 226 -5.20 3.10 24.41
CA LEU A 226 -5.50 3.94 23.25
C LEU A 226 -6.87 3.60 22.65
N VAL A 227 -7.18 2.32 22.47
CA VAL A 227 -8.47 1.88 21.91
C VAL A 227 -9.62 2.25 22.82
N ASP A 228 -9.46 2.14 24.14
CA ASP A 228 -10.51 2.52 25.08
C ASP A 228 -10.69 4.04 25.19
N ALA A 229 -9.60 4.80 25.14
CA ALA A 229 -9.62 6.26 25.22
C ALA A 229 -10.22 6.93 23.97
N ASN A 230 -10.07 6.31 22.80
CA ASN A 230 -10.38 6.93 21.50
C ASN A 230 -11.54 6.26 20.75
N LYS A 231 -12.50 5.67 21.48
CA LYS A 231 -13.73 5.16 20.88
C LYS A 231 -14.50 6.29 20.21
N GLY A 232 -14.85 6.11 18.94
CA GLY A 232 -15.45 7.18 18.15
C GLY A 232 -15.93 6.72 16.78
N PRO A 233 -16.40 7.67 15.95
CA PRO A 233 -16.80 7.38 14.58
C PRO A 233 -15.61 6.95 13.73
N HIS A 234 -15.89 6.26 12.63
CA HIS A 234 -14.87 5.92 11.64
C HIS A 234 -14.28 7.17 10.99
N PHE A 235 -12.96 7.14 10.78
CA PHE A 235 -12.29 8.14 9.96
C PHE A 235 -12.64 7.95 8.48
N ALA A 236 -12.56 9.03 7.71
CA ALA A 236 -12.70 8.94 6.26
C ALA A 236 -11.56 8.09 5.67
N PRO A 237 -11.81 7.34 4.58
CA PRO A 237 -10.76 6.63 3.86
C PRO A 237 -9.61 7.57 3.49
N ALA A 238 -8.38 7.11 3.70
CA ALA A 238 -7.17 7.83 3.34
C ALA A 238 -6.45 7.08 2.22
N HIS A 239 -6.13 7.80 1.15
CA HIS A 239 -5.35 7.27 0.01
C HIS A 239 -3.94 7.89 -0.06
N SER A 240 -3.63 8.87 0.80
CA SER A 240 -2.31 9.47 0.93
C SER A 240 -2.04 10.08 2.32
N PHE A 241 -0.76 10.05 2.66
CA PHE A 241 -0.03 10.36 3.89
C PHE A 241 0.55 11.77 4.05
N ASP A 242 0.05 12.62 4.96
CA ASP A 242 0.72 13.89 5.31
C ASP A 242 2.14 13.75 5.83
N SER A 243 2.31 12.73 6.65
CA SER A 243 3.50 12.47 7.40
C SER A 243 3.62 10.96 7.57
N ASP A 244 4.83 10.52 7.85
CA ASP A 244 5.06 9.12 8.23
C ASP A 244 4.22 8.76 9.45
N ASN A 245 4.02 9.70 10.39
CA ASN A 245 3.17 9.47 11.56
C ASN A 245 1.71 9.17 11.19
N SER A 246 1.13 9.93 10.27
CA SER A 246 -0.24 9.71 9.80
C SER A 246 -0.38 8.37 9.08
N HIS A 247 0.61 8.02 8.26
CA HIS A 247 0.68 6.72 7.57
C HIS A 247 0.74 5.55 8.56
N LEU A 248 1.67 5.61 9.52
CA LEU A 248 1.83 4.59 10.55
C LEU A 248 0.57 4.46 11.38
N ALA A 249 0.03 5.57 11.89
CA ALA A 249 -1.16 5.57 12.72
C ALA A 249 -2.32 4.84 12.05
N VAL A 250 -2.60 5.11 10.78
CA VAL A 250 -3.70 4.45 10.05
C VAL A 250 -3.44 2.96 9.88
N LEU A 251 -2.26 2.58 9.39
CA LEU A 251 -1.95 1.18 9.14
C LEU A 251 -1.86 0.35 10.42
N THR A 252 -1.12 0.80 11.43
CA THR A 252 -1.00 0.04 12.68
C THR A 252 -2.31 -0.05 13.43
N GLN A 253 -3.12 1.01 13.46
CA GLN A 253 -4.42 0.96 14.16
C GLN A 253 -5.44 0.09 13.44
N SER A 254 -5.44 0.05 12.11
CA SER A 254 -6.31 -0.88 11.36
C SER A 254 -6.01 -2.35 11.68
N LEU A 255 -4.75 -2.67 12.00
CA LEU A 255 -4.32 -4.01 12.43
C LEU A 255 -4.62 -4.24 13.91
N ALA A 256 -4.17 -3.32 14.77
CA ALA A 256 -4.26 -3.46 16.23
C ALA A 256 -5.72 -3.54 16.70
N GLN A 257 -6.58 -2.63 16.21
CA GLN A 257 -7.99 -2.61 16.59
C GLN A 257 -8.73 -3.87 16.14
N ASP A 258 -8.33 -4.48 15.03
CA ASP A 258 -8.93 -5.71 14.51
C ASP A 258 -8.59 -6.94 15.36
N ILE A 259 -7.43 -6.97 16.02
CA ILE A 259 -6.98 -8.12 16.84
C ILE A 259 -7.28 -7.98 18.32
N ILE A 260 -7.21 -6.76 18.87
CA ILE A 260 -7.36 -6.49 20.31
C ILE A 260 -8.70 -6.98 20.87
N TRP A 261 -9.80 -6.77 20.16
CA TRP A 261 -11.11 -7.21 20.64
C TRP A 261 -11.25 -8.74 20.62
N VAL A 262 -10.60 -9.41 19.66
CA VAL A 262 -10.55 -10.88 19.55
C VAL A 262 -9.71 -11.46 20.68
N ASP A 263 -8.57 -10.84 20.95
CA ASP A 263 -7.67 -11.24 22.03
C ASP A 263 -8.30 -11.04 23.41
N ARG A 264 -8.98 -9.90 23.64
CA ARG A 264 -9.80 -9.66 24.83
C ARG A 264 -10.84 -10.76 25.00
N ALA A 265 -11.57 -11.12 23.94
CA ALA A 265 -12.56 -12.18 23.98
C ALA A 265 -11.93 -13.55 24.28
N ALA A 266 -10.78 -13.89 23.68
CA ALA A 266 -10.08 -15.14 23.95
C ALA A 266 -9.64 -15.25 25.43
N LYS A 267 -9.06 -14.18 25.97
CA LYS A 267 -8.70 -14.07 27.40
C LYS A 267 -9.94 -14.17 28.29
N GLU A 268 -11.02 -13.48 27.93
CA GLU A 268 -12.27 -13.51 28.68
C GLU A 268 -12.91 -14.90 28.71
N ILE A 269 -12.96 -15.59 27.57
CA ILE A 269 -13.40 -16.98 27.49
C ILE A 269 -12.54 -17.86 28.40
N TYR A 270 -11.22 -17.74 28.31
CA TYR A 270 -10.31 -18.56 29.10
C TYR A 270 -10.41 -18.32 30.61
N PHE A 271 -10.50 -17.06 31.05
CA PHE A 271 -10.47 -16.70 32.47
C PHE A 271 -11.85 -16.68 33.14
N GLN A 272 -12.93 -16.34 32.41
CA GLN A 272 -14.27 -16.19 32.99
C GLN A 272 -15.18 -17.40 32.74
N PHE A 273 -14.91 -18.23 31.72
CA PHE A 273 -15.77 -19.37 31.37
C PHE A 273 -15.08 -20.70 31.64
N ARG A 274 -15.36 -21.26 32.82
CA ARG A 274 -15.09 -22.67 33.12
C ARG A 274 -16.35 -23.46 32.79
N MET A 275 -16.22 -24.42 31.88
CA MET A 275 -17.34 -25.19 31.36
C MET A 275 -17.27 -26.63 31.84
N ARG A 276 -18.43 -27.24 32.08
CA ARG A 276 -18.54 -28.69 32.27
C ARG A 276 -18.32 -29.35 30.92
N VAL A 277 -17.44 -30.35 30.86
CA VAL A 277 -17.14 -31.06 29.63
C VAL A 277 -17.42 -32.54 29.78
N TYR A 278 -17.81 -33.19 28.68
CA TYR A 278 -18.08 -34.63 28.65
C TYR A 278 -17.19 -35.32 27.62
N PHE A 279 -16.48 -36.37 28.04
CA PHE A 279 -15.55 -37.11 27.19
C PHE A 279 -16.21 -38.37 26.65
N ILE A 280 -16.06 -38.61 25.35
CA ILE A 280 -16.58 -39.79 24.64
C ILE A 280 -15.41 -40.50 23.97
N GLY A 281 -15.23 -41.79 24.26
CA GLY A 281 -14.22 -42.60 23.59
C GLY A 281 -14.51 -42.79 22.10
N ILE A 282 -13.46 -42.81 21.27
CA ILE A 282 -13.59 -43.08 19.83
C ILE A 282 -13.38 -44.58 19.56
N GLY A 283 -14.48 -45.31 19.36
CA GLY A 283 -14.53 -46.70 18.88
C GLY A 283 -14.12 -47.79 19.88
N ASN A 284 -14.41 -49.05 19.54
CA ASN A 284 -14.11 -50.26 20.33
C ASN A 284 -12.67 -50.79 20.17
N VAL A 285 -11.76 -50.00 19.61
CA VAL A 285 -10.38 -50.45 19.33
C VAL A 285 -9.49 -50.05 20.49
N VAL A 286 -9.17 -51.02 21.35
CA VAL A 286 -8.18 -50.85 22.42
C VAL A 286 -6.76 -50.92 21.82
N PRO A 287 -5.86 -49.97 22.12
CA PRO A 287 -6.06 -48.72 22.84
C PRO A 287 -6.15 -47.51 21.87
N SER A 288 -7.31 -46.88 21.76
CA SER A 288 -7.44 -45.54 21.19
C SER A 288 -7.25 -44.51 22.29
N HIS A 289 -6.20 -43.69 22.19
CA HIS A 289 -5.95 -42.57 23.10
C HIS A 289 -6.69 -41.29 22.68
N GLN A 290 -7.80 -41.44 21.96
CA GLN A 290 -8.54 -40.33 21.34
C GLN A 290 -9.95 -40.25 21.91
N TYR A 291 -10.38 -39.02 22.21
CA TYR A 291 -11.67 -38.72 22.79
C TYR A 291 -12.34 -37.59 22.02
N TYR A 292 -13.66 -37.67 21.85
CA TYR A 292 -14.48 -36.49 21.59
C TYR A 292 -14.77 -35.77 22.91
N VAL A 293 -14.75 -34.45 22.89
CA VAL A 293 -15.09 -33.63 24.06
C VAL A 293 -16.29 -32.77 23.71
N LEU A 294 -17.39 -32.95 24.44
CA LEU A 294 -18.58 -32.12 24.30
C LEU A 294 -18.49 -30.96 25.27
N VAL A 295 -18.59 -29.75 24.71
CA VAL A 295 -18.56 -28.50 25.45
C VAL A 295 -19.91 -27.79 25.26
N PRO A 296 -20.73 -27.65 26.32
CA PRO A 296 -22.02 -26.99 26.23
C PRO A 296 -21.81 -25.47 26.16
N LEU A 297 -21.94 -24.92 24.95
CA LEU A 297 -21.90 -23.47 24.73
C LEU A 297 -23.29 -22.87 25.04
N GLU A 298 -23.49 -22.44 26.29
CA GLU A 298 -24.74 -21.84 26.78
C GLU A 298 -25.17 -20.61 25.96
N PRO A 299 -26.48 -20.25 25.94
CA PRO A 299 -27.00 -19.12 25.17
C PRO A 299 -26.30 -17.79 25.49
N GLU A 300 -25.94 -17.56 26.76
CA GLU A 300 -25.19 -16.36 27.17
C GLU A 300 -23.82 -16.29 26.51
N PHE A 301 -23.05 -17.39 26.54
CA PHE A 301 -21.75 -17.48 25.88
C PHE A 301 -21.87 -17.20 24.38
N ARG A 302 -22.83 -17.86 23.72
CA ARG A 302 -23.03 -17.70 22.27
C ARG A 302 -23.38 -16.27 21.91
N THR A 303 -24.29 -15.64 22.64
CA THR A 303 -24.72 -14.25 22.39
C THR A 303 -23.58 -13.26 22.62
N ARG A 304 -22.78 -13.47 23.67
CA ARG A 304 -21.68 -12.57 24.05
C ARG A 304 -20.49 -12.66 23.09
N PHE A 305 -20.12 -13.86 22.64
CA PHE A 305 -18.89 -14.09 21.88
C PHE A 305 -19.10 -14.45 20.42
N GLU A 306 -20.33 -14.43 19.87
CA GLU A 306 -20.62 -14.91 18.51
C GLU A 306 -19.62 -14.42 17.45
N ALA A 307 -19.35 -13.12 17.43
CA ALA A 307 -18.44 -12.50 16.46
C ALA A 307 -16.99 -12.96 16.65
N ALA A 308 -16.49 -13.00 17.89
CA ALA A 308 -15.13 -13.43 18.19
C ALA A 308 -14.97 -14.94 17.93
N TRP A 309 -15.96 -15.74 18.31
CA TRP A 309 -16.00 -17.18 18.12
C TRP A 309 -15.84 -17.58 16.66
N ARG A 310 -16.56 -16.91 15.73
CA ARG A 310 -16.42 -17.17 14.29
C ARG A 310 -14.98 -17.01 13.78
N ARG A 311 -14.19 -16.15 14.42
CA ARG A 311 -12.79 -15.91 14.06
C ARG A 311 -11.83 -16.86 14.77
N LEU A 312 -12.01 -17.05 16.08
CA LEU A 312 -11.20 -17.96 16.91
C LEU A 312 -11.34 -19.42 16.45
N ALA A 313 -12.56 -19.85 16.13
CA ALA A 313 -12.82 -21.23 15.70
C ALA A 313 -12.32 -21.55 14.28
N LYS A 314 -11.99 -20.53 13.47
CA LYS A 314 -11.58 -20.71 12.07
C LYS A 314 -10.28 -21.49 11.92
N GLN A 315 -9.39 -21.45 12.91
CA GLN A 315 -8.17 -22.27 12.90
C GLN A 315 -8.49 -23.76 13.03
N GLY A 316 -9.66 -24.12 13.57
CA GLY A 316 -10.08 -25.50 13.76
C GLY A 316 -9.35 -26.23 14.88
N ILE A 317 -8.50 -25.55 15.64
CA ILE A 317 -7.68 -26.11 16.74
C ILE A 317 -7.65 -25.15 17.92
N LEU A 318 -7.62 -25.68 19.13
CA LEU A 318 -7.51 -24.94 20.39
C LEU A 318 -6.85 -25.82 21.47
N ASP A 319 -6.40 -25.20 22.57
CA ASP A 319 -5.96 -25.92 23.76
C ASP A 319 -7.10 -26.07 24.77
N LEU A 320 -7.41 -27.31 25.14
CA LEU A 320 -8.35 -27.65 26.21
C LEU A 320 -7.57 -27.79 27.52
N HIS A 321 -7.76 -26.83 28.42
CA HIS A 321 -7.14 -26.83 29.74
C HIS A 321 -8.12 -27.39 30.77
N ILE A 322 -7.75 -28.47 31.45
CA ILE A 322 -8.55 -29.14 32.48
C ILE A 322 -8.09 -28.66 33.85
N PHE A 323 -9.04 -28.34 34.73
CA PHE A 323 -8.78 -27.86 36.08
C PHE A 323 -9.37 -28.82 37.11
N ASP A 324 -8.67 -28.94 38.24
CA ASP A 324 -9.23 -29.50 39.46
C ASP A 324 -10.11 -28.43 40.13
N GLU A 325 -11.34 -28.80 40.47
CA GLU A 325 -12.31 -27.90 41.09
C GLU A 325 -11.89 -27.50 42.51
N GLU A 326 -11.10 -28.34 43.19
CA GLU A 326 -10.61 -28.07 44.54
C GLU A 326 -9.40 -27.11 44.56
N ASN A 327 -8.65 -27.01 43.46
CA ASN A 327 -7.38 -26.27 43.38
C ASN A 327 -7.29 -25.35 42.15
N LEU A 328 -8.33 -24.52 41.96
CA LEU A 328 -8.45 -23.62 40.80
C LEU A 328 -7.33 -22.58 40.66
N GLU A 329 -6.59 -22.29 41.73
CA GLU A 329 -5.51 -21.29 41.75
C GLU A 329 -4.15 -21.84 41.29
N GLU A 330 -3.94 -23.17 41.29
CA GLU A 330 -2.65 -23.78 40.92
C GLU A 330 -2.45 -23.94 39.40
N GLY A 331 -3.44 -23.54 38.60
CA GLY A 331 -3.42 -23.65 37.14
C GLY A 331 -4.01 -24.98 36.62
N PRO A 332 -3.91 -25.24 35.31
CA PRO A 332 -4.50 -26.44 34.72
C PRO A 332 -3.71 -27.69 35.11
N ILE A 333 -4.42 -28.76 35.49
CA ILE A 333 -3.84 -30.08 35.78
C ILE A 333 -3.49 -30.85 34.51
N ALA A 334 -4.09 -30.50 33.38
CA ALA A 334 -3.78 -31.08 32.07
C ALA A 334 -4.09 -30.11 30.92
N ASN A 335 -3.30 -30.19 29.84
CA ASN A 335 -3.45 -29.39 28.63
C ASN A 335 -3.50 -30.30 27.40
N TRP A 336 -4.62 -30.33 26.69
CA TRP A 336 -4.82 -31.19 25.53
C TRP A 336 -5.08 -30.36 24.28
N VAL A 337 -4.40 -30.67 23.17
CA VAL A 337 -4.71 -30.04 21.88
C VAL A 337 -6.00 -30.65 21.33
N ALA A 338 -7.00 -29.82 21.05
CA ALA A 338 -8.31 -30.22 20.57
C ALA A 338 -8.60 -29.66 19.18
N ARG A 339 -9.20 -30.49 18.31
CA ARG A 339 -9.69 -30.08 16.98
C ARG A 339 -11.19 -29.82 17.02
N ILE A 340 -11.62 -28.69 16.48
CA ILE A 340 -13.03 -28.31 16.39
C ILE A 340 -13.70 -29.11 15.27
N VAL A 341 -14.86 -29.68 15.54
CA VAL A 341 -15.68 -30.42 14.57
C VAL A 341 -16.92 -29.61 14.25
N ASP A 342 -17.01 -29.09 13.02
CA ASP A 342 -18.07 -28.16 12.60
C ASP A 342 -19.45 -28.83 12.37
N ASN A 343 -19.48 -30.15 12.16
CA ASN A 343 -20.71 -30.91 11.97
C ASN A 343 -20.83 -32.07 12.96
N PRO A 344 -21.37 -31.85 14.17
CA PRO A 344 -21.51 -32.92 15.17
C PRO A 344 -22.43 -34.06 14.71
N GLN A 345 -23.34 -33.83 13.75
CA GLN A 345 -24.21 -34.88 13.21
C GLN A 345 -23.50 -35.89 12.30
N SER A 346 -22.27 -35.60 11.85
CA SER A 346 -21.46 -36.55 11.07
C SER A 346 -20.59 -37.46 11.94
N VAL A 347 -20.77 -37.46 13.26
CA VAL A 347 -20.01 -38.30 14.20
C VAL A 347 -20.91 -39.43 14.69
N ASP A 348 -20.76 -40.63 14.11
CA ASP A 348 -21.57 -41.81 14.44
C ASP A 348 -21.49 -42.20 15.93
N ALA A 349 -20.36 -41.91 16.59
CA ALA A 349 -20.15 -42.15 18.02
C ALA A 349 -21.06 -41.30 18.94
N LEU A 350 -21.66 -40.20 18.43
CA LEU A 350 -22.58 -39.35 19.19
C LEU A 350 -24.04 -39.82 19.11
N ALA A 351 -24.40 -40.66 18.13
CA ALA A 351 -25.79 -41.05 17.88
C ALA A 351 -26.33 -42.09 18.88
N ASN A 352 -25.45 -42.88 19.51
CA ASN A 352 -25.81 -44.06 20.29
C ASN A 352 -25.15 -44.15 21.69
N HIS A 353 -24.59 -43.05 22.22
CA HIS A 353 -23.91 -43.13 23.53
C HIS A 353 -24.94 -43.28 24.67
N VAL A 354 -25.11 -44.52 25.13
CA VAL A 354 -25.77 -44.85 26.40
C VAL A 354 -24.66 -45.03 27.43
N VAL A 355 -24.72 -44.30 28.54
CA VAL A 355 -23.76 -44.46 29.65
C VAL A 355 -23.94 -45.88 30.22
N GLU A 356 -22.91 -46.71 30.16
CA GLU A 356 -22.97 -48.07 30.67
C GLU A 356 -22.67 -48.12 32.19
N ASN A 357 -23.30 -49.02 32.93
CA ASN A 357 -23.27 -49.04 34.41
C ASN A 357 -21.89 -49.28 35.05
N TYR A 358 -20.86 -49.56 34.26
CA TYR A 358 -19.48 -49.77 34.71
C TYR A 358 -18.55 -48.60 34.38
N GLU A 359 -19.06 -47.51 33.80
CA GLU A 359 -18.26 -46.35 33.42
C GLU A 359 -18.07 -45.39 34.61
N LEU A 360 -16.82 -44.98 34.82
CA LEU A 360 -16.45 -44.02 35.86
C LEU A 360 -16.72 -42.59 35.36
N ILE A 361 -17.66 -41.92 35.99
CA ILE A 361 -17.94 -40.50 35.73
C ILE A 361 -16.93 -39.67 36.54
N LEU A 362 -16.02 -39.00 35.85
CA LEU A 362 -15.05 -38.08 36.46
C LEU A 362 -15.59 -36.65 36.42
N HIS A 363 -15.51 -35.93 37.53
CA HIS A 363 -15.99 -34.54 37.66
C HIS A 363 -14.81 -33.58 37.50
N ASN A 364 -14.72 -32.90 36.35
CA ASN A 364 -13.71 -31.88 36.07
C ASN A 364 -14.35 -30.70 35.32
N CYS A 365 -13.77 -29.51 35.43
CA CYS A 365 -14.10 -28.38 34.56
C CYS A 365 -12.97 -28.11 33.57
N ALA A 366 -13.32 -27.57 32.41
CA ALA A 366 -12.33 -27.21 31.40
C ALA A 366 -12.53 -25.77 30.92
N ALA A 367 -11.45 -25.18 30.41
CA ALA A 367 -11.50 -23.94 29.67
C ALA A 367 -10.87 -24.07 28.31
N LEU A 368 -11.40 -23.26 27.40
CA LEU A 368 -10.95 -23.18 26.03
C LEU A 368 -9.91 -22.07 25.95
N ARG A 369 -8.68 -22.44 25.62
CA ARG A 369 -7.62 -21.50 25.31
C ARG A 369 -7.45 -21.45 23.80
N PHE A 370 -7.75 -20.28 23.23
CA PHE A 370 -7.55 -20.02 21.82
C PHE A 370 -6.25 -19.26 21.61
N ASP A 371 -5.55 -19.58 20.51
CA ASP A 371 -4.62 -18.64 19.91
C ASP A 371 -5.43 -17.52 19.24
N SER A 372 -5.29 -16.30 19.75
CA SER A 372 -5.93 -15.14 19.14
C SER A 372 -5.31 -14.79 17.79
N GLY A 373 -4.11 -15.27 17.50
CA GLY A 373 -3.28 -14.93 16.35
C GLY A 373 -2.56 -13.59 16.54
N ILE A 374 -2.44 -13.11 17.78
CA ILE A 374 -1.89 -11.79 18.10
C ILE A 374 -0.46 -11.62 17.57
N ASP A 375 0.37 -12.66 17.63
CA ASP A 375 1.77 -12.63 17.19
C ASP A 375 1.91 -12.31 15.69
N ASP A 376 0.98 -12.77 14.84
CA ASP A 376 0.99 -12.39 13.42
C ASP A 376 0.66 -10.90 13.23
N TYR A 377 -0.19 -10.33 14.08
CA TYR A 377 -0.49 -8.90 14.08
C TYR A 377 0.65 -8.06 14.62
N VAL A 378 1.34 -8.52 15.67
CA VAL A 378 2.60 -7.92 16.15
C VAL A 378 3.59 -7.83 15.01
N ARG A 379 3.84 -8.95 14.32
CA ARG A 379 4.74 -9.02 13.17
C ARG A 379 4.34 -8.06 12.04
N LYS A 380 3.04 -7.94 11.74
CA LYS A 380 2.52 -7.00 10.71
C LYS A 380 2.70 -5.54 11.13
N ILE A 381 2.45 -5.22 12.40
CA ILE A 381 2.64 -3.87 12.95
C ILE A 381 4.13 -3.50 12.92
N ASP A 382 5.01 -4.41 13.32
CA ASP A 382 6.46 -4.21 13.23
C ASP A 382 6.93 -4.00 11.79
N ALA A 383 6.35 -4.73 10.82
CA ALA A 383 6.63 -4.54 9.40
C ALA A 383 6.23 -3.13 8.92
N VAL A 384 5.08 -2.61 9.36
CA VAL A 384 4.66 -1.23 9.08
C VAL A 384 5.63 -0.22 9.73
N CYS A 385 6.09 -0.50 10.96
CA CYS A 385 7.04 0.35 11.68
C CYS A 385 8.44 0.41 11.04
N GLN A 386 8.75 -0.42 10.04
CA GLN A 386 9.96 -0.26 9.22
C GLN A 386 9.97 1.04 8.40
N PHE A 387 8.82 1.70 8.27
CA PHE A 387 8.71 3.01 7.62
C PHE A 387 8.71 4.18 8.62
N ALA A 388 8.87 3.95 9.93
CA ALA A 388 8.93 5.01 10.92
C ALA A 388 10.11 5.97 10.65
N PRO A 389 10.04 7.27 10.96
CA PRO A 389 11.12 8.24 10.65
C PRO A 389 12.50 7.84 11.19
N ASN A 390 12.53 7.18 12.34
CA ASN A 390 13.72 6.67 13.02
C ASN A 390 14.04 5.20 12.68
N ALA A 391 13.27 4.57 11.78
CA ALA A 391 13.52 3.21 11.34
C ALA A 391 14.82 3.13 10.52
N ARG A 392 15.49 1.99 10.65
CA ARG A 392 16.68 1.66 9.87
C ARG A 392 16.30 1.02 8.52
N PRO A 393 17.12 1.20 7.48
CA PRO A 393 16.95 0.49 6.22
C PRO A 393 17.02 -1.04 6.40
N SER A 394 16.26 -1.77 5.58
CA SER A 394 16.28 -3.22 5.58
C SER A 394 17.50 -3.77 4.81
N ASN A 395 18.09 -4.85 5.34
CA ASN A 395 19.21 -5.58 4.74
C ASN A 395 20.41 -4.72 4.24
N PRO A 396 20.96 -3.80 5.06
CA PRO A 396 22.07 -2.93 4.65
C PRO A 396 23.32 -3.71 4.20
N ALA A 397 23.51 -4.93 4.73
CA ALA A 397 24.64 -5.80 4.38
C ALA A 397 24.70 -6.16 2.89
N LEU A 398 23.56 -6.23 2.19
CA LEU A 398 23.51 -6.47 0.74
C LEU A 398 24.17 -5.34 -0.06
N PHE A 399 24.33 -4.17 0.55
CA PHE A 399 24.94 -2.99 -0.04
C PHE A 399 26.35 -2.73 0.53
N GLY A 400 26.95 -3.71 1.22
CA GLY A 400 28.25 -3.52 1.87
C GLY A 400 28.21 -2.56 3.06
N VAL A 401 27.03 -2.36 3.67
CA VAL A 401 26.83 -1.50 4.83
C VAL A 401 26.58 -2.37 6.06
N GLU A 402 27.37 -2.17 7.10
CA GLU A 402 27.25 -2.83 8.38
C GLU A 402 26.39 -2.02 9.35
N ILE A 403 25.82 -2.71 10.34
CA ILE A 403 25.13 -2.07 11.47
C ILE A 403 26.15 -1.89 12.59
N ASP A 404 26.24 -0.68 13.14
CA ASP A 404 27.16 -0.39 14.25
C ASP A 404 26.68 -1.02 15.57
N LYS A 405 27.54 -1.01 16.58
CA LYS A 405 27.29 -1.63 17.90
C LYS A 405 26.10 -1.03 18.64
N ASP A 406 25.74 0.22 18.35
CA ASP A 406 24.57 0.90 18.90
C ASP A 406 23.23 0.41 18.28
N SER A 407 23.31 -0.50 17.30
CA SER A 407 22.19 -1.06 16.53
C SER A 407 21.35 -0.05 15.73
N ARG A 408 21.78 1.22 15.69
CA ARG A 408 21.06 2.35 15.06
C ARG A 408 21.86 2.99 13.94
N SER A 409 23.18 3.11 14.13
CA SER A 409 24.07 3.75 13.17
C SER A 409 24.48 2.75 12.09
N LEU A 410 24.63 3.26 10.87
CA LEU A 410 25.15 2.50 9.73
C LEU A 410 26.65 2.80 9.57
N LYS A 411 27.43 1.74 9.39
CA LYS A 411 28.88 1.81 9.20
C LYS A 411 29.24 1.28 7.82
N GLY A 412 30.10 1.99 7.11
CA GLY A 412 30.53 1.58 5.77
C GLY A 412 31.05 2.77 4.98
N ASN A 413 31.23 2.56 3.69
CA ASN A 413 31.51 3.65 2.76
C ASN A 413 30.34 4.66 2.78
N GLN A 414 30.65 5.94 2.93
CA GLN A 414 29.65 7.03 2.99
C GLN A 414 28.68 7.00 1.82
N ARG A 415 29.15 6.65 0.62
CA ARG A 415 28.29 6.56 -0.58
C ARG A 415 27.24 5.45 -0.45
N ASP A 416 27.63 4.29 0.06
CA ASP A 416 26.74 3.14 0.20
C ASP A 416 25.74 3.37 1.35
N VAL A 417 26.20 3.95 2.46
CA VAL A 417 25.32 4.39 3.56
C VAL A 417 24.27 5.40 3.07
N ALA A 418 24.70 6.42 2.33
CA ALA A 418 23.80 7.43 1.76
C ALA A 418 22.77 6.80 0.81
N ARG A 419 23.21 5.88 -0.06
CA ARG A 419 22.32 5.17 -1.00
C ARG A 419 21.25 4.34 -0.28
N VAL A 420 21.63 3.64 0.79
CA VAL A 420 20.71 2.79 1.56
C VAL A 420 19.69 3.63 2.34
N ASN A 421 20.12 4.74 2.94
CA ASN A 421 19.20 5.70 3.58
C ASN A 421 18.24 6.35 2.58
N GLN A 422 18.75 6.76 1.42
CA GLN A 422 17.95 7.31 0.33
C GLN A 422 16.90 6.31 -0.17
N GLY A 423 17.24 5.03 -0.28
CA GLY A 423 16.28 3.98 -0.64
C GLY A 423 15.10 3.91 0.34
N LEU A 424 15.34 4.05 1.64
CA LEU A 424 14.29 4.08 2.65
C LEU A 424 13.44 5.36 2.55
N GLU A 425 14.03 6.52 2.29
CA GLU A 425 13.29 7.77 2.07
C GLU A 425 12.35 7.68 0.86
N VAL A 426 12.83 7.10 -0.25
CA VAL A 426 12.01 6.84 -1.44
C VAL A 426 10.87 5.88 -1.11
N ALA A 427 11.13 4.84 -0.31
CA ALA A 427 10.09 3.89 0.11
C ALA A 427 9.04 4.56 1.00
N ARG A 428 9.44 5.40 1.96
CA ARG A 428 8.55 6.22 2.80
C ARG A 428 7.68 7.15 1.94
N ALA A 429 8.27 7.83 0.95
CA ALA A 429 7.53 8.70 0.04
C ALA A 429 6.50 7.92 -0.82
N ALA A 430 6.89 6.74 -1.29
CA ALA A 430 6.00 5.86 -2.07
C ALA A 430 4.77 5.42 -1.25
N VAL A 431 4.96 4.97 0.00
CA VAL A 431 3.83 4.55 0.86
C VAL A 431 3.00 5.74 1.38
N ARG A 432 3.60 6.94 1.48
CA ARG A 432 2.85 8.18 1.70
C ARG A 432 1.96 8.55 0.52
N GLY A 433 2.32 8.20 -0.72
CA GLY A 433 1.46 8.39 -1.88
C GLY A 433 1.18 9.86 -2.25
N ARG A 434 2.09 10.78 -1.92
CA ARG A 434 1.97 12.23 -2.22
C ARG A 434 2.89 12.73 -3.33
N GLY A 435 3.64 11.82 -3.97
CA GLY A 435 4.73 12.17 -4.87
C GLY A 435 6.08 12.17 -4.16
N PHE A 436 7.10 12.66 -4.85
CA PHE A 436 8.51 12.54 -4.48
C PHE A 436 9.22 13.88 -4.37
N TYR A 437 8.46 14.96 -4.25
CA TYR A 437 9.00 16.28 -3.97
C TYR A 437 9.75 16.31 -2.64
N GLY A 438 10.94 16.95 -2.62
CA GLY A 438 11.79 17.04 -1.44
C GLY A 438 12.52 15.74 -1.08
N VAL A 439 12.30 14.65 -1.84
CA VAL A 439 13.08 13.42 -1.71
C VAL A 439 14.35 13.59 -2.53
N ASP A 440 15.51 13.56 -1.87
CA ASP A 440 16.77 13.46 -2.57
C ASP A 440 16.82 12.09 -3.25
N ILE A 441 16.71 12.05 -4.58
CA ILE A 441 16.85 10.84 -5.38
C ILE A 441 18.11 11.04 -6.23
N ALA A 442 19.15 10.26 -5.94
CA ALA A 442 20.39 10.31 -6.69
C ALA A 442 20.04 10.02 -8.15
N VAL A 443 20.48 10.93 -9.03
CA VAL A 443 20.35 10.76 -10.47
C VAL A 443 20.98 9.40 -10.80
N ALA A 444 20.15 8.43 -11.17
CA ALA A 444 20.65 7.18 -11.71
C ALA A 444 21.63 7.55 -12.83
N PRO A 445 22.82 6.94 -12.92
CA PRO A 445 23.65 7.10 -14.09
C PRO A 445 22.74 6.80 -15.29
N PRO A 446 22.67 7.69 -16.30
CA PRO A 446 21.79 7.46 -17.44
C PRO A 446 22.08 6.06 -17.95
N ALA A 447 21.02 5.27 -18.16
CA ALA A 447 21.17 3.96 -18.76
C ALA A 447 22.00 4.15 -20.03
N ALA A 448 23.19 3.53 -20.05
CA ALA A 448 24.16 3.72 -21.12
C ALA A 448 23.46 3.41 -22.46
N GLY A 449 23.17 4.46 -23.25
CA GLY A 449 22.53 4.27 -24.55
C GLY A 449 21.54 5.35 -25.01
N ASN A 450 21.10 6.31 -24.17
CA ASN A 450 20.19 7.36 -24.63
C ASN A 450 20.80 8.79 -24.53
N PRO A 451 21.30 9.36 -25.65
CA PRO A 451 21.91 10.70 -25.70
C PRO A 451 20.99 11.83 -25.19
N ASP A 452 19.67 11.69 -25.41
CA ASP A 452 18.69 12.71 -25.05
C ASP A 452 18.55 12.86 -23.53
N GLN A 453 18.67 11.76 -22.77
CA GLN A 453 18.63 11.78 -21.30
C GLN A 453 19.87 12.42 -20.68
N LEU A 454 21.01 12.32 -21.36
CA LEU A 454 22.26 12.98 -20.94
C LEU A 454 22.18 14.50 -21.16
N ALA A 455 21.60 14.93 -22.29
CA ALA A 455 21.36 16.33 -22.60
C ALA A 455 20.32 16.96 -21.64
N GLU A 456 19.22 16.25 -21.36
CA GLU A 456 18.22 16.67 -20.36
C GLU A 456 18.82 16.82 -18.96
N GLY A 457 19.68 15.87 -18.54
CA GLY A 457 20.37 15.92 -17.24
C GLY A 457 21.35 17.10 -17.11
N LEU A 458 22.01 17.50 -18.21
CA LEU A 458 22.89 18.67 -18.26
C LEU A 458 22.10 19.99 -18.26
N GLN A 459 20.96 20.06 -18.95
CA GLN A 459 20.10 21.24 -18.98
C GLN A 459 19.39 21.46 -17.64
N ALA A 460 18.92 20.38 -17.00
CA ALA A 460 18.33 20.42 -15.67
C ALA A 460 19.36 20.77 -14.57
N ALA A 461 20.65 20.48 -14.77
CA ALA A 461 21.71 20.91 -13.86
C ALA A 461 22.03 22.42 -13.97
N ALA A 462 21.63 23.08 -15.06
CA ALA A 462 21.85 24.51 -15.30
C ALA A 462 20.69 25.40 -14.83
N LEU A 463 19.49 24.83 -14.60
CA LEU A 463 18.27 25.54 -14.20
C LEU A 463 17.80 25.08 -12.81
N GLY A 464 18.25 25.79 -11.77
CA GLY A 464 17.64 25.73 -10.44
C GLY A 464 17.59 24.34 -9.77
N GLU A 465 16.51 24.12 -9.03
CA GLU A 465 16.28 22.89 -8.26
C GLU A 465 15.85 21.73 -9.16
N LYS A 466 16.35 20.51 -8.89
CA LYS A 466 16.17 19.37 -9.77
C LYS A 466 14.82 18.69 -9.54
N MET A 467 14.08 18.46 -10.62
CA MET A 467 12.91 17.58 -10.60
C MET A 467 13.32 16.16 -10.18
N PRO A 468 12.65 15.54 -9.19
CA PRO A 468 12.96 14.17 -8.79
C PRO A 468 12.65 13.19 -9.93
N ILE A 469 13.63 12.35 -10.27
CA ILE A 469 13.50 11.31 -11.30
C ILE A 469 13.61 9.95 -10.62
N LEU A 470 12.51 9.18 -10.67
CA LEU A 470 12.49 7.85 -10.06
C LEU A 470 13.46 6.89 -10.75
N PRO A 471 14.17 6.03 -9.98
CA PRO A 471 14.97 4.97 -10.56
C PRO A 471 14.07 4.04 -11.39
N ARG A 472 14.55 3.67 -12.58
CA ARG A 472 13.85 2.78 -13.50
C ARG A 472 14.54 1.43 -13.52
N VAL A 473 13.75 0.38 -13.40
CA VAL A 473 14.23 -1.00 -13.45
C VAL A 473 13.77 -1.62 -14.78
N ASN A 474 14.74 -2.12 -15.54
CA ASN A 474 14.48 -2.93 -16.72
C ASN A 474 14.31 -4.38 -16.29
N MET A 475 13.08 -4.90 -16.33
CA MET A 475 12.75 -6.29 -15.99
C MET A 475 12.88 -7.25 -17.19
N LEU A 476 13.27 -6.72 -18.35
CA LEU A 476 13.41 -7.44 -19.62
C LEU A 476 14.85 -7.25 -20.18
N ASN A 477 15.85 -7.22 -19.30
CA ASN A 477 17.25 -7.01 -19.67
C ASN A 477 17.94 -8.34 -20.03
N MET A 478 17.39 -9.02 -21.04
CA MET A 478 17.85 -10.33 -21.47
C MET A 478 18.87 -10.19 -22.62
N ALA A 479 19.94 -10.99 -22.59
CA ALA A 479 21.05 -10.91 -23.55
C ALA A 479 20.65 -11.30 -24.99
N SER A 480 19.68 -12.22 -25.15
CA SER A 480 19.31 -12.79 -26.46
C SER A 480 18.05 -12.13 -27.05
N GLY A 481 18.19 -11.51 -28.22
CA GLY A 481 17.07 -11.01 -29.02
C GLY A 481 16.05 -12.09 -29.41
N PRO A 482 16.49 -13.25 -29.93
CA PRO A 482 15.59 -14.38 -30.24
C PRO A 482 14.81 -14.92 -29.04
N GLU A 483 15.42 -14.97 -27.85
CA GLU A 483 14.76 -15.39 -26.62
C GLU A 483 13.63 -14.43 -26.24
N ARG A 484 13.93 -13.13 -26.28
CA ARG A 484 12.95 -12.08 -25.99
C ARG A 484 11.78 -12.12 -26.97
N GLU A 485 12.03 -12.33 -28.25
CA GLU A 485 10.95 -12.51 -29.24
C GLU A 485 10.10 -13.75 -28.96
N ALA A 486 10.75 -14.89 -28.67
CA ALA A 486 10.06 -16.13 -28.32
C ALA A 486 9.20 -15.99 -27.05
N LEU A 487 9.68 -15.20 -26.08
CA LEU A 487 8.96 -14.86 -24.86
C LEU A 487 7.74 -13.98 -25.15
N MET A 488 7.88 -12.91 -25.94
CA MET A 488 6.75 -12.05 -26.29
C MET A 488 5.70 -12.77 -27.15
N ARG A 489 6.09 -13.78 -27.95
CA ARG A 489 5.14 -14.63 -28.69
C ARG A 489 4.19 -15.42 -27.79
N GLN A 490 4.50 -15.58 -26.50
CA GLN A 490 3.59 -16.21 -25.54
C GLN A 490 2.39 -15.33 -25.17
N LEU A 491 2.45 -14.03 -25.50
CA LEU A 491 1.35 -13.08 -25.31
C LEU A 491 0.53 -12.93 -26.59
N LEU A 492 -0.70 -12.43 -26.42
CA LEU A 492 -1.55 -12.03 -27.54
C LEU A 492 -0.84 -10.95 -28.37
N PRO A 493 -0.98 -10.96 -29.71
CA PRO A 493 -0.27 -10.01 -30.58
C PRO A 493 -0.41 -8.54 -30.16
N VAL A 494 -1.60 -8.12 -29.72
CA VAL A 494 -1.89 -6.74 -29.29
C VAL A 494 -1.15 -6.32 -28.02
N ASP A 495 -0.80 -7.27 -27.14
CA ASP A 495 -0.19 -6.97 -25.84
C ASP A 495 1.34 -6.97 -25.89
N ARG A 496 1.96 -7.48 -26.97
CA ARG A 496 3.41 -7.76 -27.02
C ARG A 496 4.24 -6.50 -26.84
N ASP A 497 3.94 -5.47 -27.61
CA ASP A 497 4.72 -4.23 -27.60
C ASP A 497 4.45 -3.40 -26.35
N ILE A 498 3.18 -3.28 -25.97
CA ILE A 498 2.75 -2.59 -24.74
C ILE A 498 3.43 -3.23 -23.52
N PHE A 499 3.37 -4.55 -23.40
CA PHE A 499 3.93 -5.26 -22.27
C PHE A 499 5.46 -5.28 -22.26
N ALA A 500 6.10 -5.38 -23.44
CA ALA A 500 7.55 -5.25 -23.55
C ALA A 500 8.02 -3.85 -23.12
N THR A 501 7.35 -2.80 -23.57
CA THR A 501 7.66 -1.41 -23.19
C THR A 501 7.38 -1.18 -21.70
N TYR A 502 6.31 -1.77 -21.18
CA TYR A 502 6.02 -1.79 -19.75
C TYR A 502 7.22 -2.39 -18.99
N LEU A 503 7.59 -3.65 -19.21
CA LEU A 503 8.68 -4.29 -18.45
C LEU A 503 10.05 -3.65 -18.61
N LYS A 504 10.36 -2.98 -19.74
CA LYS A 504 11.66 -2.34 -19.99
C LYS A 504 12.02 -1.21 -19.04
N SER A 505 11.04 -0.54 -18.44
CA SER A 505 11.28 0.68 -17.68
C SER A 505 10.25 0.88 -16.57
N ARG A 506 10.27 0.04 -15.53
CA ARG A 506 9.40 0.19 -14.36
C ARG A 506 9.95 1.22 -13.37
N PRO A 507 9.24 2.32 -13.09
CA PRO A 507 9.58 3.21 -11.99
C PRO A 507 9.59 2.43 -10.67
N LEU A 508 10.64 2.60 -9.87
CA LEU A 508 10.88 1.89 -8.61
C LEU A 508 10.94 0.35 -8.73
N GLY A 509 10.93 -0.21 -9.94
CA GLY A 509 10.75 -1.64 -10.13
C GLY A 509 9.38 -2.16 -9.70
N LEU A 510 8.37 -1.29 -9.61
CA LEU A 510 7.00 -1.68 -9.26
C LEU A 510 6.15 -1.78 -10.52
N GLY A 511 5.39 -2.87 -10.62
CA GLY A 511 4.47 -3.13 -11.71
C GLY A 511 3.16 -3.69 -11.17
N LEU A 512 2.05 -3.27 -11.76
CA LEU A 512 0.71 -3.74 -11.46
C LEU A 512 0.04 -4.19 -12.75
N ALA A 513 -0.40 -5.45 -12.78
CA ALA A 513 -1.21 -5.99 -13.86
C ALA A 513 -2.61 -6.31 -13.31
N THR A 514 -3.64 -5.69 -13.89
CA THR A 514 -5.04 -5.93 -13.52
C THR A 514 -5.74 -6.70 -14.64
N GLY A 515 -6.71 -7.55 -14.29
CA GLY A 515 -7.46 -8.31 -15.28
C GLY A 515 -8.62 -9.07 -14.66
N GLY A 516 -9.70 -9.24 -15.41
CA GLY A 516 -10.86 -10.01 -14.98
C GLY A 516 -10.56 -11.53 -14.86
N PRO A 517 -11.50 -12.33 -14.33
CA PRO A 517 -11.42 -13.78 -14.40
C PRO A 517 -11.28 -14.27 -15.86
N GLY A 518 -10.33 -15.17 -16.13
CA GLY A 518 -10.10 -15.71 -17.48
C GLY A 518 -9.26 -14.86 -18.44
N PHE A 519 -8.90 -13.62 -18.08
CA PHE A 519 -8.11 -12.70 -18.94
C PHE A 519 -6.61 -13.03 -19.01
N GLY A 520 -6.20 -14.26 -18.69
CA GLY A 520 -4.80 -14.68 -18.85
C GLY A 520 -3.80 -14.09 -17.85
N LYS A 521 -4.25 -13.57 -16.69
CA LYS A 521 -3.35 -13.01 -15.64
C LYS A 521 -2.18 -13.93 -15.29
N THR A 522 -2.45 -15.21 -15.07
CA THR A 522 -1.42 -16.21 -14.75
C THR A 522 -0.42 -16.38 -15.89
N SER A 523 -0.87 -16.31 -17.14
CA SER A 523 0.01 -16.37 -18.32
C SER A 523 0.91 -15.12 -18.38
N LEU A 524 0.34 -13.94 -18.20
CA LEU A 524 1.08 -12.67 -18.18
C LEU A 524 2.12 -12.65 -17.04
N LEU A 525 1.74 -13.08 -15.84
CA LEU A 525 2.67 -13.21 -14.71
C LEU A 525 3.77 -14.23 -14.97
N SER A 526 3.49 -15.33 -15.65
CA SER A 526 4.53 -16.32 -16.00
C SER A 526 5.56 -15.76 -17.00
N VAL A 527 5.12 -14.92 -17.92
CA VAL A 527 5.99 -14.22 -18.88
C VAL A 527 6.86 -13.19 -18.16
N ALA A 528 6.26 -12.39 -17.25
CA ALA A 528 7.01 -11.46 -16.41
C ALA A 528 8.02 -12.19 -15.52
N ALA A 529 7.61 -13.27 -14.84
CA ALA A 529 8.49 -14.07 -13.99
C ALA A 529 9.67 -14.64 -14.78
N TYR A 530 9.44 -15.18 -15.98
CA TYR A 530 10.52 -15.63 -16.86
C TYR A 530 11.51 -14.50 -17.20
N ALA A 531 10.99 -13.33 -17.63
CA ALA A 531 11.81 -12.17 -17.95
C ALA A 531 12.66 -11.71 -16.75
N MET A 532 12.04 -11.65 -15.56
CA MET A 532 12.69 -11.26 -14.32
C MET A 532 13.74 -12.28 -13.88
N ILE A 533 13.47 -13.59 -13.97
CA ILE A 533 14.47 -14.65 -13.67
C ILE A 533 15.69 -14.49 -14.56
N ARG A 534 15.49 -14.21 -15.85
CA ARG A 534 16.59 -14.00 -16.79
C ARG A 534 17.35 -12.69 -16.59
N THR A 535 16.75 -11.74 -15.89
CA THR A 535 17.32 -10.42 -15.64
C THR A 535 18.00 -10.31 -14.26
N PHE A 536 17.46 -10.98 -13.25
CA PHE A 536 17.88 -10.87 -11.85
C PHE A 536 18.38 -12.20 -11.25
N ASP A 537 18.50 -13.26 -12.05
CA ASP A 537 18.85 -14.63 -11.71
C ASP A 537 17.87 -15.38 -10.79
N SER A 538 17.27 -14.70 -9.82
CA SER A 538 16.36 -15.29 -8.85
C SER A 538 15.16 -14.38 -8.58
N VAL A 539 13.98 -14.99 -8.44
CA VAL A 539 12.73 -14.28 -8.10
C VAL A 539 11.93 -15.10 -7.11
N TYR A 540 11.22 -14.42 -6.22
CA TYR A 540 10.19 -15.02 -5.40
C TYR A 540 8.81 -14.76 -6.02
N VAL A 541 7.98 -15.79 -6.10
CA VAL A 541 6.60 -15.69 -6.54
C VAL A 541 5.71 -16.17 -5.40
N SER A 542 4.81 -15.31 -4.93
CA SER A 542 3.84 -15.63 -3.89
C SER A 542 2.42 -15.59 -4.44
N ALA A 543 1.56 -16.49 -3.97
CA ALA A 543 0.14 -16.54 -4.30
C ALA A 543 -0.69 -16.83 -3.04
N PRO A 544 -2.00 -16.50 -2.99
CA PRO A 544 -2.79 -16.54 -1.77
C PRO A 544 -3.12 -17.95 -1.27
N THR A 545 -2.98 -18.98 -2.11
CA THR A 545 -3.28 -20.38 -1.76
C THR A 545 -2.25 -21.32 -2.37
N ASN A 546 -2.09 -22.49 -1.77
CA ASN A 546 -1.23 -23.56 -2.30
C ASN A 546 -1.57 -23.90 -3.75
N VAL A 547 -2.86 -24.07 -4.06
CA VAL A 547 -3.34 -24.32 -5.42
C VAL A 547 -2.95 -23.18 -6.39
N ALA A 548 -2.99 -21.92 -5.95
CA ALA A 548 -2.57 -20.81 -6.78
C ALA A 548 -1.05 -20.81 -7.03
N VAL A 549 -0.25 -21.21 -6.03
CA VAL A 549 1.21 -21.39 -6.16
C VAL A 549 1.54 -22.52 -7.15
N ASP A 550 0.87 -23.66 -7.08
CA ASP A 550 1.05 -24.77 -8.03
C ASP A 550 0.76 -24.33 -9.46
N ASN A 551 -0.38 -23.65 -9.65
CA ASN A 551 -0.81 -23.21 -10.97
C ASN A 551 0.18 -22.22 -11.60
N ILE A 552 0.73 -21.28 -10.83
CA ILE A 552 1.72 -20.34 -11.38
C ILE A 552 3.08 -21.01 -11.60
N ALA A 553 3.51 -21.92 -10.72
CA ALA A 553 4.75 -22.67 -10.88
C ALA A 553 4.74 -23.53 -12.16
N ALA A 554 3.67 -24.30 -12.36
CA ALA A 554 3.46 -25.07 -13.57
C ALA A 554 3.43 -24.17 -14.82
N ARG A 555 2.76 -23.02 -14.73
CA ARG A 555 2.71 -22.07 -15.85
C ARG A 555 4.08 -21.48 -16.20
N ILE A 556 4.91 -21.15 -15.21
CA ILE A 556 6.28 -20.67 -15.44
C ILE A 556 7.11 -21.74 -16.16
N TYR A 557 7.01 -23.00 -15.73
CA TYR A 557 7.70 -24.11 -16.39
C TYR A 557 7.22 -24.30 -17.84
N GLU A 558 5.90 -24.29 -18.09
CA GLU A 558 5.35 -24.39 -19.45
C GLU A 558 5.80 -23.25 -20.36
N THR A 559 5.71 -22.01 -19.87
CA THR A 559 6.17 -20.81 -20.58
C THR A 559 7.65 -20.95 -20.92
N SER A 560 8.47 -21.37 -19.95
CA SER A 560 9.89 -21.62 -20.16
C SER A 560 10.14 -22.66 -21.25
N ARG A 561 9.41 -23.78 -21.21
CA ARG A 561 9.51 -24.84 -22.21
C ARG A 561 9.22 -24.31 -23.62
N ARG A 562 8.11 -23.57 -23.80
CA ARG A 562 7.70 -23.02 -25.11
C ARG A 562 8.69 -22.01 -25.64
N VAL A 563 9.21 -21.14 -24.78
CA VAL A 563 10.23 -20.15 -25.16
C VAL A 563 11.50 -20.83 -25.64
N VAL A 564 11.99 -21.82 -24.88
CA VAL A 564 13.19 -22.58 -25.24
C VAL A 564 12.99 -23.37 -26.54
N GLU A 565 11.85 -24.03 -26.73
CA GLU A 565 11.52 -24.76 -27.96
C GLU A 565 11.48 -23.82 -29.17
N THR A 566 10.89 -22.63 -29.01
CA THR A 566 10.78 -21.64 -30.08
C THR A 566 12.15 -21.02 -30.41
N ALA A 567 12.92 -20.63 -29.39
CA ALA A 567 14.19 -19.94 -29.56
C ALA A 567 15.32 -20.88 -30.04
N ASN A 568 15.32 -22.14 -29.62
CA ASN A 568 16.33 -23.13 -30.03
C ASN A 568 15.94 -23.89 -31.32
N GLY A 569 14.76 -23.66 -31.89
CA GLY A 569 14.18 -24.50 -32.95
C GLY A 569 15.05 -24.67 -34.20
N SER A 570 15.95 -23.72 -34.49
CA SER A 570 16.91 -23.77 -35.60
C SER A 570 18.33 -24.17 -35.20
N MET A 571 18.59 -24.45 -33.92
CA MET A 571 19.93 -24.75 -33.40
C MET A 571 20.18 -26.25 -33.36
N GLU A 572 21.40 -26.67 -33.71
CA GLU A 572 21.85 -28.05 -33.60
C GLU A 572 21.98 -28.50 -32.14
N SER A 573 21.91 -29.82 -31.90
CA SER A 573 22.12 -30.40 -30.58
C SER A 573 23.58 -30.20 -30.13
N GLY A 574 23.80 -29.64 -28.93
CA GLY A 574 25.14 -29.39 -28.40
C GLY A 574 25.70 -27.98 -28.62
N ASN A 575 24.99 -27.10 -29.34
CA ASN A 575 25.39 -25.70 -29.46
C ASN A 575 25.45 -25.03 -28.06
N PRO A 576 26.57 -24.36 -27.69
CA PRO A 576 26.75 -23.76 -26.36
C PRO A 576 25.76 -22.63 -26.07
N ASP A 577 25.22 -21.98 -27.09
CA ASP A 577 24.27 -20.87 -26.99
C ASP A 577 22.82 -21.34 -26.85
N ARG A 578 22.57 -22.67 -26.83
CA ARG A 578 21.22 -23.21 -26.61
C ARG A 578 20.71 -22.80 -25.24
N LEU A 579 19.51 -22.23 -25.24
CA LEU A 579 18.82 -21.91 -24.01
C LEU A 579 18.41 -23.19 -23.28
N ARG A 580 18.53 -23.16 -21.96
CA ARG A 580 18.04 -24.21 -21.07
C ARG A 580 16.70 -23.80 -20.47
N ARG A 581 15.84 -24.79 -20.25
CA ARG A 581 14.59 -24.64 -19.51
C ARG A 581 14.90 -24.22 -18.08
N LEU A 582 14.00 -23.43 -17.50
CA LEU A 582 14.08 -23.04 -16.09
C LEU A 582 13.68 -24.24 -15.24
N LEU A 583 14.43 -24.46 -14.16
CA LEU A 583 14.03 -25.36 -13.09
C LEU A 583 13.12 -24.57 -12.14
N VAL A 584 11.91 -25.08 -11.92
CA VAL A 584 10.96 -24.49 -10.97
C VAL A 584 10.82 -25.47 -9.81
N ILE A 585 11.19 -25.02 -8.61
CA ILE A 585 11.09 -25.79 -7.38
C ILE A 585 10.13 -25.06 -6.45
N ARG A 586 9.14 -25.79 -5.93
CA ARG A 586 8.29 -25.34 -4.84
C ARG A 586 8.71 -26.11 -3.60
N GLY A 587 9.11 -25.39 -2.55
CA GLY A 587 9.38 -26.00 -1.23
C GLY A 587 8.22 -25.73 -0.27
N TYR A 588 7.85 -26.74 0.50
CA TYR A 588 6.98 -26.64 1.66
C TYR A 588 7.82 -26.44 2.94
N LYS A 589 7.16 -26.40 4.11
CA LYS A 589 7.88 -26.30 5.38
C LYS A 589 8.81 -27.51 5.53
N PRO A 590 10.03 -27.34 6.08
CA PRO A 590 10.97 -28.45 6.24
C PRO A 590 10.37 -29.67 6.94
N ASP A 591 9.52 -29.47 7.95
CA ASP A 591 8.86 -30.56 8.68
C ASP A 591 7.82 -31.28 7.82
N ASP A 592 7.07 -30.55 6.99
CA ASP A 592 6.08 -31.13 6.07
C ASP A 592 6.78 -31.93 4.96
N GLU A 593 7.88 -31.39 4.41
CA GLU A 593 8.72 -32.08 3.42
C GLU A 593 9.35 -33.35 3.98
N MET A 594 9.88 -33.29 5.21
CA MET A 594 10.45 -34.45 5.88
C MET A 594 9.38 -35.51 6.15
N ALA A 595 8.20 -35.11 6.61
CA ALA A 595 7.08 -36.03 6.83
C ALA A 595 6.63 -36.70 5.53
N ALA A 596 6.51 -35.93 4.44
CA ALA A 596 6.17 -36.44 3.12
C ALA A 596 7.22 -37.43 2.62
N PHE A 597 8.51 -37.07 2.75
CA PHE A 597 9.62 -37.94 2.36
C PHE A 597 9.62 -39.26 3.13
N LEU A 598 9.45 -39.21 4.46
CA LEU A 598 9.37 -40.42 5.29
C LEU A 598 8.15 -41.29 4.93
N ARG A 599 7.02 -40.68 4.60
CA ARG A 599 5.82 -41.39 4.13
C ARG A 599 6.05 -42.06 2.77
N LEU A 600 6.72 -41.40 1.83
CA LEU A 600 7.09 -42.00 0.54
C LEU A 600 8.11 -43.14 0.70
N LEU A 601 9.02 -43.06 1.66
CA LEU A 601 9.92 -44.18 1.97
C LEU A 601 9.16 -45.40 2.52
N GLN A 602 8.09 -45.17 3.29
CA GLN A 602 7.24 -46.24 3.82
C GLN A 602 6.28 -46.80 2.77
N ASN A 603 5.73 -45.93 1.92
CA ASN A 603 4.82 -46.29 0.85
C ASN A 603 5.07 -45.41 -0.40
N PRO A 604 5.89 -45.90 -1.36
CA PRO A 604 6.28 -45.15 -2.55
C PRO A 604 5.11 -44.76 -3.47
N ASP A 605 3.99 -45.48 -3.42
CA ASP A 605 2.85 -45.27 -4.32
C ASP A 605 1.96 -44.09 -3.89
N LEU A 606 2.22 -43.47 -2.73
CA LEU A 606 1.42 -42.34 -2.23
C LEU A 606 1.51 -41.10 -3.12
N GLY A 607 2.63 -40.89 -3.83
CA GLY A 607 2.83 -39.69 -4.65
C GLY A 607 2.52 -38.40 -3.87
N ASP A 608 1.66 -37.55 -4.42
CA ASP A 608 1.24 -36.28 -3.80
C ASP A 608 0.48 -36.46 -2.47
N GLN A 609 -0.10 -37.64 -2.21
CA GLN A 609 -0.80 -37.93 -0.94
C GLN A 609 0.14 -38.15 0.24
N ALA A 610 1.45 -38.20 0.00
CA ALA A 610 2.42 -38.28 1.08
C ALA A 610 2.50 -36.97 1.89
N ALA A 611 2.19 -35.83 1.28
CA ALA A 611 2.20 -34.53 1.96
C ALA A 611 1.14 -34.48 3.10
N PRO A 612 1.41 -33.77 4.21
CA PRO A 612 0.40 -33.55 5.26
C PRO A 612 -0.83 -32.79 4.73
N GLU A 613 -2.04 -33.09 5.23
CA GLU A 613 -3.27 -32.37 4.82
C GLU A 613 -3.24 -30.86 5.16
N SER A 614 -2.29 -30.43 6.00
CA SER A 614 -2.02 -29.03 6.31
C SER A 614 -1.13 -28.31 5.29
N ALA A 615 -0.63 -29.01 4.27
CA ALA A 615 0.35 -28.53 3.29
C ALA A 615 -0.25 -27.84 2.05
#